data_AF-A0A4R7SRF2-F1
#
_entry.id   AF-A0A4R7SRF2-F1
#
_cell.length_a   1.000
_cell.length_b   1.000
_cell.length_c   1.000
_cell.angle_alpha   90.00
_cell.angle_beta   90.00
_cell.angle_gamma   90.00
#
_symmetry.space_group_name_H-M   'P 1'
#
loop_
_entity.id
_entity.type
_entity.pdbx_description
1 polymer ?
#
loop_
_entity_poly.entity_id
_entity_poly.type
_entity_poly.pdbx_seq_one_letter_code
_entity_poly.pdbx_strand_id
1 'polypeptide(L)'
;MPSPHRFPTLLLAALLWVMGISGAAAQWLVYELRFTPEEESVNFSFYTGGYVVVPAEGGAATVLLTTEDGGRFYAVAESSGKFFMAANASVRKAVFAAAALTGTSQSFYTASGHMNRSLLLSGNGGTRSWRVAESLTGRLMTADDESFTGPSADGSLGVVGSALMLGTLREDLTANASAAFTTQNAATAYLIELLEKYGYVPDVGSLPAPLISSDEAAMIDASLFPVEIHGQGPAQD
;
A
#
# COMPACT_ATOMS: atom_id res chain seq x y z
N MET A 1 15.41 58.30 -28.17
CA MET A 1 15.02 58.10 -26.76
C MET A 1 14.53 56.67 -26.61
N PRO A 2 15.31 55.73 -26.07
CA PRO A 2 14.87 54.35 -25.85
C PRO A 2 14.28 54.19 -24.44
N SER A 3 13.13 53.54 -24.33
CA SER A 3 12.50 53.20 -23.05
C SER A 3 13.13 51.95 -22.44
N PRO A 4 13.61 51.99 -21.18
CA PRO A 4 13.89 50.79 -20.42
C PRO A 4 12.63 50.37 -19.63
N HIS A 5 12.67 49.20 -18.99
CA HIS A 5 11.68 48.69 -18.02
C HIS A 5 10.56 47.76 -18.53
N ARG A 6 10.86 46.79 -19.41
CA ARG A 6 9.99 45.61 -19.61
C ARG A 6 10.56 44.28 -19.08
N PHE A 7 11.77 44.28 -18.55
CA PHE A 7 12.43 43.08 -18.00
C PHE A 7 12.16 42.75 -16.51
N PRO A 8 11.80 43.67 -15.59
CA PRO A 8 11.74 43.32 -14.16
C PRO A 8 10.48 42.51 -13.78
N THR A 9 9.42 42.53 -14.60
CA THR A 9 8.15 41.85 -14.28
C THR A 9 8.16 40.35 -14.54
N LEU A 10 8.91 39.88 -15.55
CA LEU A 10 9.03 38.44 -15.84
C LEU A 10 9.88 37.70 -14.80
N LEU A 11 10.91 38.37 -14.27
CA LEU A 11 11.82 37.77 -13.28
C LEU A 11 11.12 37.60 -11.91
N LEU A 12 10.21 38.51 -11.56
CA LEU A 12 9.41 38.43 -10.33
C LEU A 12 8.37 37.30 -10.39
N ALA A 13 7.74 37.08 -11.55
CA ALA A 13 6.79 35.99 -11.75
C ALA A 13 7.48 34.61 -11.67
N ALA A 14 8.68 34.47 -12.23
CA ALA A 14 9.47 33.24 -12.11
C ALA A 14 9.89 32.95 -10.65
N LEU A 15 10.25 33.99 -9.87
CA LEU A 15 10.62 33.83 -8.46
C LEU A 15 9.43 33.43 -7.57
N LEU A 16 8.22 33.92 -7.87
CA LEU A 16 6.98 33.53 -7.19
C LEU A 16 6.56 32.08 -7.50
N TRP A 17 6.88 31.57 -8.70
CA TRP A 17 6.66 30.15 -9.03
C TRP A 17 7.65 29.21 -8.32
N VAL A 18 8.88 29.66 -8.05
CA VAL A 18 9.90 28.85 -7.35
C VAL A 18 9.64 28.79 -5.83
N MET A 19 9.09 29.85 -5.22
CA MET A 19 8.76 29.84 -3.79
C MET A 19 7.46 29.10 -3.43
N GLY A 20 6.68 28.66 -4.43
CA GLY A 20 5.39 28.01 -4.23
C GLY A 20 5.44 26.48 -4.08
N ILE A 21 6.60 25.84 -4.21
CA ILE A 21 6.74 24.39 -4.02
C ILE A 21 6.94 24.10 -2.52
N SER A 22 6.00 24.55 -1.70
CA SER A 22 5.83 23.97 -0.36
C SER A 22 5.39 22.52 -0.58
N GLY A 23 6.33 21.58 -0.43
CA GLY A 23 6.05 20.15 -0.51
C GLY A 23 4.85 19.83 0.38
N ALA A 24 3.79 19.32 -0.22
CA ALA A 24 2.66 18.82 0.55
C ALA A 24 3.19 17.71 1.46
N ALA A 25 3.05 17.87 2.78
CA ALA A 25 3.41 16.82 3.71
C ALA A 25 2.46 15.64 3.46
N ALA A 26 2.99 14.57 2.87
CA ALA A 26 2.22 13.38 2.58
C ALA A 26 1.82 12.69 3.88
N GLN A 27 0.55 12.31 3.97
CA GLN A 27 0.00 11.52 5.07
C GLN A 27 -0.38 10.16 4.50
N TRP A 28 -0.09 9.09 5.25
CA TRP A 28 -0.13 7.72 4.76
C TRP A 28 -1.25 6.96 5.44
N LEU A 29 -2.06 6.25 4.66
CA LEU A 29 -3.01 5.27 5.16
C LEU A 29 -2.44 3.87 4.95
N VAL A 30 -2.56 3.03 5.96
CA VAL A 30 -2.16 1.62 5.90
C VAL A 30 -3.41 0.76 6.03
N TYR A 31 -3.65 -0.09 5.04
CA TYR A 31 -4.69 -1.12 5.10
C TYR A 31 -4.04 -2.50 5.19
N GLU A 32 -4.46 -3.30 6.15
CA GLU A 32 -4.15 -4.74 6.20
C GLU A 32 -5.03 -5.47 5.19
N LEU A 33 -4.42 -6.23 4.30
CA LEU A 33 -5.09 -7.03 3.28
C LEU A 33 -5.24 -8.47 3.76
N ARG A 34 -6.40 -9.06 3.46
CA ARG A 34 -6.69 -10.48 3.62
C ARG A 34 -7.33 -11.00 2.36
N PHE A 35 -6.85 -12.16 1.90
CA PHE A 35 -7.34 -12.83 0.72
C PHE A 35 -7.98 -14.16 1.10
N THR A 36 -9.23 -14.35 0.67
CA THR A 36 -9.94 -15.62 0.82
C THR A 36 -10.17 -16.21 -0.57
N PRO A 37 -9.54 -17.36 -0.91
CA PRO A 37 -9.65 -17.95 -2.23
C PRO A 37 -11.08 -18.43 -2.49
N GLU A 38 -11.52 -18.34 -3.74
CA GLU A 38 -12.80 -18.89 -4.18
C GLU A 38 -12.61 -20.36 -4.60
N GLU A 39 -13.62 -21.20 -4.35
CA GLU A 39 -13.55 -22.67 -4.49
C GLU A 39 -13.27 -23.15 -5.93
N GLU A 40 -13.56 -22.33 -6.94
CA GLU A 40 -13.46 -22.68 -8.36
C GLU A 40 -12.10 -22.29 -9.00
N SER A 41 -11.01 -22.30 -8.22
CA SER A 41 -9.68 -21.93 -8.71
C SER A 41 -8.88 -23.16 -9.19
N VAL A 42 -8.11 -23.00 -10.27
CA VAL A 42 -7.24 -24.03 -10.86
C VAL A 42 -5.78 -23.56 -10.77
N ASN A 43 -4.92 -24.37 -10.14
CA ASN A 43 -3.50 -24.09 -9.91
C ASN A 43 -3.21 -22.72 -9.24
N PHE A 44 -4.17 -22.21 -8.48
CA PHE A 44 -4.07 -20.88 -7.91
C PHE A 44 -3.32 -20.93 -6.58
N SER A 45 -2.03 -20.58 -6.62
CA SER A 45 -1.28 -20.17 -5.44
C SER A 45 -1.38 -18.66 -5.29
N PHE A 46 -1.57 -18.18 -4.07
CA PHE A 46 -1.81 -16.76 -3.79
C PHE A 46 -1.22 -16.38 -2.44
N TYR A 47 -0.92 -15.09 -2.30
CA TYR A 47 -0.57 -14.49 -1.02
C TYR A 47 -1.81 -14.41 -0.13
N THR A 48 -1.72 -14.93 1.09
CA THR A 48 -2.85 -15.01 2.03
C THR A 48 -3.23 -13.65 2.62
N GLY A 49 -2.29 -12.70 2.65
CA GLY A 49 -2.54 -11.37 3.18
C GLY A 49 -1.53 -10.33 2.72
N GLY A 50 -1.43 -9.24 3.49
CA GLY A 50 -0.42 -8.22 3.28
C GLY A 50 -0.82 -6.85 3.81
N TYR A 51 -0.18 -5.83 3.28
CA TYR A 51 -0.49 -4.43 3.55
C TYR A 51 -0.51 -3.62 2.25
N VAL A 52 -1.32 -2.57 2.22
CA VAL A 52 -1.21 -1.53 1.19
C VAL A 52 -0.99 -0.18 1.84
N VAL A 53 0.02 0.54 1.37
CA VAL A 53 0.38 1.89 1.80
C VAL A 53 -0.07 2.87 0.73
N VAL A 54 -0.98 3.78 1.09
CA VAL A 54 -1.56 4.75 0.15
C VAL A 54 -1.46 6.18 0.68
N PRO A 55 -1.26 7.18 -0.19
CA PRO A 55 -1.42 8.58 0.20
C PRO A 55 -2.87 8.88 0.60
N ALA A 56 -3.08 9.60 1.70
CA ALA A 56 -4.42 9.98 2.17
C ALA A 56 -5.19 10.85 1.15
N GLU A 57 -4.46 11.60 0.31
CA GLU A 57 -5.04 12.39 -0.78
C GLU A 57 -5.34 11.60 -2.06
N GLY A 58 -4.92 10.33 -2.13
CA GLY A 58 -4.93 9.52 -3.34
C GLY A 58 -3.62 9.63 -4.13
N GLY A 59 -3.31 8.60 -4.92
CA GLY A 59 -2.08 8.53 -5.69
C GLY A 59 -1.61 7.11 -5.94
N ALA A 60 -0.31 6.96 -6.19
CA ALA A 60 0.33 5.65 -6.31
C ALA A 60 0.28 4.89 -4.98
N ALA A 61 0.05 3.59 -5.04
CA ALA A 61 -0.04 2.70 -3.90
C ALA A 61 1.07 1.65 -3.98
N THR A 62 1.70 1.37 -2.84
CA THR A 62 2.65 0.27 -2.70
C THR A 62 1.97 -0.86 -1.95
N VAL A 63 2.08 -2.07 -2.49
CA VAL A 63 1.49 -3.28 -1.94
C VAL A 63 2.61 -4.18 -1.41
N LEU A 64 2.45 -4.65 -0.18
CA LEU A 64 3.26 -5.71 0.41
C LEU A 64 2.35 -6.92 0.51
N LEU A 65 2.71 -8.01 -0.14
CA LEU A 65 1.95 -9.26 -0.13
C LEU A 65 2.66 -10.24 0.79
N THR A 66 1.90 -11.02 1.57
CA THR A 66 2.44 -11.99 2.52
C THR A 66 1.80 -13.35 2.32
N THR A 67 2.59 -14.40 2.49
CA THR A 67 2.11 -15.78 2.52
C THR A 67 2.72 -16.52 3.71
N GLU A 68 1.97 -17.48 4.24
CA GLU A 68 2.47 -18.44 5.23
C GLU A 68 2.52 -19.87 4.65
N ASP A 69 2.15 -20.03 3.37
CA ASP A 69 2.21 -21.31 2.68
C ASP A 69 3.65 -21.63 2.27
N GLY A 70 4.15 -22.79 2.71
CA GLY A 70 5.56 -23.17 2.54
C GLY A 70 6.56 -22.37 3.40
N GLY A 71 6.11 -21.41 4.20
CA GLY A 71 6.93 -20.54 5.04
C GLY A 71 6.39 -19.12 5.10
N ARG A 72 6.96 -18.28 5.98
CA ARG A 72 6.58 -16.87 6.10
C ARG A 72 7.35 -16.03 5.10
N PHE A 73 6.72 -15.69 3.99
CA PHE A 73 7.34 -14.91 2.92
C PHE A 73 6.59 -13.60 2.65
N TYR A 74 7.32 -12.57 2.24
CA TYR A 74 6.74 -11.31 1.79
C TYR A 74 7.28 -10.89 0.41
N ALA A 75 6.45 -10.24 -0.39
CA ALA A 75 6.82 -9.64 -1.66
C ALA A 75 6.37 -8.19 -1.71
N VAL A 76 7.22 -7.32 -2.26
CA VAL A 76 6.95 -5.88 -2.37
C VAL A 76 6.70 -5.51 -3.82
N ALA A 77 5.60 -4.81 -4.05
CA ALA A 77 5.23 -4.26 -5.35
C ALA A 77 5.08 -2.73 -5.23
N GLU A 78 6.20 -2.03 -5.39
CA GLU A 78 6.28 -0.57 -5.29
C GLU A 78 5.47 0.13 -6.39
N SER A 79 4.67 1.13 -6.02
CA SER A 79 3.86 1.91 -6.97
C SER A 79 3.03 1.08 -7.96
N SER A 80 2.70 -0.16 -7.59
CA SER A 80 1.99 -1.13 -8.44
C SER A 80 0.48 -0.92 -8.48
N GLY A 81 -0.04 -0.13 -7.53
CA GLY A 81 -1.44 0.20 -7.43
C GLY A 81 -1.73 1.69 -7.52
N LYS A 82 -3.02 2.00 -7.56
CA LYS A 82 -3.56 3.35 -7.47
C LYS A 82 -4.67 3.38 -6.44
N PHE A 83 -4.61 4.39 -5.59
CA PHE A 83 -5.66 4.72 -4.64
C PHE A 83 -6.32 6.03 -5.05
N PHE A 84 -7.64 6.07 -5.09
CA PHE A 84 -8.38 7.28 -5.46
C PHE A 84 -9.79 7.29 -4.86
N MET A 85 -10.41 8.47 -4.85
CA MET A 85 -11.79 8.64 -4.44
C MET A 85 -12.71 8.64 -5.67
N ALA A 86 -13.69 7.76 -5.68
CA ALA A 86 -14.80 7.78 -6.63
C ALA A 86 -16.03 8.39 -5.94
N ALA A 87 -16.64 9.40 -6.56
CA ALA A 87 -17.79 10.10 -5.97
C ALA A 87 -18.87 10.41 -7.01
N ASN A 88 -20.13 10.36 -6.56
CA ASN A 88 -21.28 10.92 -7.28
C ASN A 88 -22.04 11.89 -6.35
N ALA A 89 -23.25 12.30 -6.72
CA ALA A 89 -24.04 13.26 -5.95
C ALA A 89 -24.38 12.82 -4.51
N SER A 90 -24.43 11.51 -4.24
CA SER A 90 -24.88 10.96 -2.95
C SER A 90 -23.86 10.05 -2.25
N VAL A 91 -22.88 9.52 -2.98
CA VAL A 91 -21.96 8.49 -2.49
C VAL A 91 -20.52 8.88 -2.77
N ARG A 92 -19.66 8.65 -1.79
CA ARG A 92 -18.19 8.74 -1.91
C ARG A 92 -17.57 7.43 -1.47
N LYS A 93 -16.71 6.87 -2.31
CA LYS A 93 -15.98 5.63 -2.05
C LYS A 93 -14.48 5.85 -2.23
N ALA A 94 -13.71 5.26 -1.32
CA ALA A 94 -12.31 5.00 -1.57
C ALA A 94 -12.20 3.78 -2.49
N VAL A 95 -11.25 3.81 -3.43
CA VAL A 95 -11.01 2.74 -4.40
C VAL A 95 -9.51 2.47 -4.43
N PHE A 96 -9.16 1.20 -4.30
CA PHE A 96 -7.84 0.66 -4.56
C PHE A 96 -7.91 -0.23 -5.80
N ALA A 97 -7.01 -0.02 -6.75
CA ALA A 97 -6.87 -0.84 -7.94
C ALA A 97 -5.40 -1.07 -8.26
N ALA A 98 -5.03 -2.30 -8.60
CA ALA A 98 -3.68 -2.66 -9.07
C ALA A 98 -3.78 -3.71 -10.18
N ALA A 99 -2.76 -3.74 -11.04
CA ALA A 99 -2.65 -4.75 -12.09
C ALA A 99 -1.19 -5.16 -12.22
N ALA A 100 -0.96 -6.48 -12.31
CA ALA A 100 0.33 -7.06 -12.62
C ALA A 100 0.19 -7.86 -13.93
N LEU A 101 1.04 -7.54 -14.91
CA LEU A 101 1.04 -8.16 -16.23
C LEU A 101 2.48 -8.60 -16.54
N THR A 102 2.72 -9.91 -16.57
CA THR A 102 4.05 -10.49 -16.78
C THR A 102 3.95 -11.62 -17.80
N GLY A 103 4.35 -11.35 -19.05
CA GLY A 103 4.26 -12.35 -20.12
C GLY A 103 2.81 -12.73 -20.40
N THR A 104 2.47 -14.01 -20.18
CA THR A 104 1.12 -14.58 -20.29
C THR A 104 0.30 -14.43 -19.00
N SER A 105 0.96 -14.10 -17.89
CA SER A 105 0.36 -13.97 -16.57
C SER A 105 -0.28 -12.60 -16.37
N GLN A 106 -1.52 -12.59 -15.86
CA GLN A 106 -2.28 -11.38 -15.58
C GLN A 106 -2.94 -11.48 -14.22
N SER A 107 -2.78 -10.47 -13.38
CA SER A 107 -3.45 -10.36 -12.09
C SER A 107 -4.04 -8.97 -11.90
N PHE A 108 -5.28 -8.90 -11.43
CA PHE A 108 -6.02 -7.67 -11.18
C PHE A 108 -6.54 -7.66 -9.76
N TYR A 109 -6.26 -6.57 -9.05
CA TYR A 109 -6.73 -6.31 -7.70
C TYR A 109 -7.67 -5.12 -7.75
N THR A 110 -8.87 -5.23 -7.20
CA THR A 110 -9.77 -4.10 -7.07
C THR A 110 -10.54 -4.21 -5.77
N ALA A 111 -10.54 -3.17 -4.95
CA ALA A 111 -11.44 -3.03 -3.81
C ALA A 111 -11.96 -1.62 -3.66
N SER A 112 -13.13 -1.50 -3.03
CA SER A 112 -13.70 -0.20 -2.70
C SER A 112 -14.41 -0.22 -1.34
N GLY A 113 -14.53 0.95 -0.72
CA GLY A 113 -15.14 1.10 0.58
C GLY A 113 -15.81 2.46 0.73
N HIS A 114 -16.83 2.56 1.56
CA HIS A 114 -17.48 3.84 1.86
C HIS A 114 -16.58 4.70 2.75
N MET A 115 -16.52 6.01 2.50
CA MET A 115 -15.74 6.94 3.33
C MET A 115 -16.49 7.32 4.62
N ASN A 116 -16.60 6.33 5.51
CA ASN A 116 -17.40 6.36 6.74
C ASN A 116 -16.60 6.76 7.99
N ARG A 117 -15.26 6.74 7.95
CA ARG A 117 -14.39 7.04 9.09
C ARG A 117 -13.74 8.41 8.96
N SER A 118 -13.70 9.17 10.05
CA SER A 118 -12.93 10.40 10.15
C SER A 118 -11.67 10.14 10.97
N LEU A 119 -10.50 10.36 10.38
CA LEU A 119 -9.21 10.25 11.05
C LEU A 119 -8.59 11.63 11.22
N LEU A 120 -7.92 11.82 12.34
CA LEU A 120 -7.07 12.97 12.58
C LEU A 120 -5.62 12.51 12.43
N LEU A 121 -4.98 12.87 11.33
CA LEU A 121 -3.60 12.48 11.05
C LEU A 121 -2.67 13.65 11.34
N SER A 122 -1.59 13.38 12.06
CA SER A 122 -0.49 14.31 12.26
C SER A 122 0.63 13.93 11.30
N GLY A 123 1.14 14.91 10.57
CA GLY A 123 2.36 14.75 9.76
C GLY A 123 3.21 16.01 9.84
N ASN A 124 4.29 16.07 9.08
CA ASN A 124 5.25 17.18 9.15
C ASN A 124 4.65 18.54 8.74
N GLY A 125 3.51 18.56 8.05
CA GLY A 125 2.75 19.76 7.69
C GLY A 125 1.67 20.15 8.70
N GLY A 126 1.63 19.49 9.86
CA GLY A 126 0.62 19.69 10.90
C GLY A 126 -0.46 18.60 10.92
N THR A 127 -1.49 18.85 11.71
CA THR A 127 -2.59 17.90 11.91
C THR A 127 -3.75 18.21 10.96
N ARG A 128 -4.22 17.20 10.22
CA ARG A 128 -5.32 17.32 9.26
C ARG A 128 -6.35 16.22 9.47
N SER A 129 -7.63 16.58 9.33
CA SER A 129 -8.72 15.61 9.36
C SER A 129 -9.01 15.06 7.95
N TRP A 130 -9.06 13.75 7.83
CA TRP A 130 -9.40 13.03 6.61
C TRP A 130 -10.66 12.20 6.80
N ARG A 131 -11.47 12.11 5.74
CA ARG A 131 -12.47 11.06 5.63
C ARG A 131 -11.87 9.92 4.84
N VAL A 132 -11.91 8.71 5.39
CA VAL A 132 -11.34 7.51 4.77
C VAL A 132 -12.33 6.37 4.86
N ALA A 133 -12.07 5.30 4.12
CA ALA A 133 -12.81 4.06 4.29
C ALA A 133 -12.21 3.26 5.45
N GLU A 134 -13.05 2.80 6.37
CA GLU A 134 -12.64 1.87 7.43
C GLU A 134 -12.28 0.49 6.88
N SER A 135 -13.03 0.04 5.88
CA SER A 135 -12.80 -1.20 5.17
C SER A 135 -12.97 -1.05 3.66
N LEU A 136 -12.18 -1.81 2.91
CA LEU A 136 -12.21 -1.95 1.47
C LEU A 136 -12.60 -3.39 1.15
N THR A 137 -13.60 -3.61 0.33
CA THR A 137 -13.98 -4.96 -0.12
C THR A 137 -13.88 -5.05 -1.63
N GLY A 138 -13.45 -6.21 -2.12
CA GLY A 138 -13.33 -6.44 -3.54
C GLY A 138 -12.77 -7.80 -3.87
N ARG A 139 -12.04 -7.89 -4.97
CA ARG A 139 -11.61 -9.17 -5.54
C ARG A 139 -10.23 -9.05 -6.19
N LEU A 140 -9.49 -10.14 -6.06
CA LEU A 140 -8.31 -10.49 -6.85
C LEU A 140 -8.76 -11.48 -7.92
N MET A 141 -8.35 -11.25 -9.17
CA MET A 141 -8.49 -12.20 -10.26
C MET A 141 -7.13 -12.42 -10.89
N THR A 142 -6.77 -13.67 -11.19
CA THR A 142 -5.54 -14.01 -11.89
C THR A 142 -5.80 -15.03 -12.99
N ALA A 143 -5.02 -14.96 -14.06
CA ALA A 143 -4.99 -15.94 -15.12
C ALA A 143 -3.58 -16.03 -15.71
N ASP A 144 -3.12 -17.24 -16.02
CA ASP A 144 -1.86 -17.47 -16.73
C ASP A 144 -2.03 -18.61 -17.75
N ASP A 145 -1.52 -18.39 -18.96
CA ASP A 145 -1.52 -19.39 -20.03
C ASP A 145 -0.18 -20.14 -20.05
N GLU A 146 -0.17 -21.30 -19.43
CA GLU A 146 0.99 -22.21 -19.39
C GLU A 146 0.94 -23.27 -20.51
N SER A 147 0.15 -23.07 -21.57
CA SER A 147 0.01 -24.05 -22.65
C SER A 147 1.33 -24.41 -23.36
N PHE A 148 2.32 -23.51 -23.33
CA PHE A 148 3.62 -23.72 -23.96
C PHE A 148 4.58 -24.60 -23.14
N THR A 149 4.41 -24.72 -21.82
CA THR A 149 5.29 -25.51 -20.93
C THR A 149 4.83 -26.96 -20.77
N GLY A 150 3.62 -27.28 -21.23
CA GLY A 150 3.00 -28.60 -21.04
C GLY A 150 2.31 -28.72 -19.69
N PRO A 151 1.54 -29.81 -19.48
CA PRO A 151 0.73 -29.97 -18.28
C PRO A 151 1.57 -30.17 -17.03
N SER A 152 1.07 -29.65 -15.91
CA SER A 152 1.60 -29.93 -14.57
C SER A 152 1.49 -31.41 -14.21
N ALA A 153 2.12 -31.83 -13.11
CA ALA A 153 2.15 -33.23 -12.67
C ALA A 153 0.77 -33.85 -12.40
N ASP A 154 -0.23 -33.01 -12.13
CA ASP A 154 -1.64 -33.38 -11.94
C ASP A 154 -2.47 -33.30 -13.23
N GLY A 155 -1.86 -32.97 -14.37
CA GLY A 155 -2.51 -32.87 -15.69
C GLY A 155 -3.17 -31.53 -15.98
N SER A 156 -3.09 -30.57 -15.05
CA SER A 156 -3.64 -29.23 -15.23
C SER A 156 -2.80 -28.38 -16.21
N LEU A 157 -3.45 -27.43 -16.89
CA LEU A 157 -2.83 -26.53 -17.87
C LEU A 157 -3.28 -25.10 -17.59
N GLY A 158 -2.32 -24.22 -17.32
CA GLY A 158 -2.58 -22.83 -16.99
C GLY A 158 -3.04 -22.63 -15.55
N VAL A 159 -3.23 -21.36 -15.22
CA VAL A 159 -3.70 -20.90 -13.91
C VAL A 159 -4.93 -20.05 -14.12
N VAL A 160 -5.97 -20.27 -13.33
CA VAL A 160 -7.08 -19.33 -13.19
C VAL A 160 -7.53 -19.33 -11.74
N GLY A 161 -7.66 -18.16 -11.15
CA GLY A 161 -8.04 -18.07 -9.76
C GLY A 161 -8.66 -16.75 -9.41
N SER A 162 -9.46 -16.77 -8.36
CA SER A 162 -9.98 -15.56 -7.76
C SER A 162 -10.00 -15.67 -6.25
N ALA A 163 -9.84 -14.52 -5.59
CA ALA A 163 -9.93 -14.42 -4.14
C ALA A 163 -10.72 -13.17 -3.77
N LEU A 164 -11.56 -13.29 -2.75
CA LEU A 164 -12.16 -12.15 -2.09
C LEU A 164 -11.08 -11.37 -1.34
N MET A 165 -11.03 -10.07 -1.56
CA MET A 165 -10.07 -9.17 -0.94
C MET A 165 -10.78 -8.30 0.11
N LEU A 166 -10.30 -8.35 1.34
CA LEU A 166 -10.70 -7.47 2.43
C LEU A 166 -9.49 -6.64 2.87
N GLY A 167 -9.60 -5.32 2.74
CA GLY A 167 -8.65 -4.36 3.28
C GLY A 167 -9.22 -3.70 4.54
N THR A 168 -8.59 -3.85 5.69
CA THR A 168 -9.02 -3.19 6.94
C THR A 168 -8.03 -2.10 7.30
N LEU A 169 -8.53 -0.90 7.56
CA LEU A 169 -7.70 0.22 7.99
C LEU A 169 -7.00 -0.11 9.32
N ARG A 170 -5.67 0.01 9.33
CA ARG A 170 -4.86 -0.12 10.54
C ARG A 170 -4.54 1.26 11.08
N GLU A 171 -5.37 1.75 12.00
CA GLU A 171 -5.25 3.09 12.58
C GLU A 171 -3.91 3.27 13.32
N ASP A 172 -3.42 2.22 13.98
CA ASP A 172 -2.12 2.17 14.64
C ASP A 172 -0.97 2.42 13.66
N LEU A 173 -0.89 1.61 12.61
CA LEU A 173 0.16 1.71 11.59
C LEU A 173 0.02 3.00 10.76
N THR A 174 -1.22 3.44 10.50
CA THR A 174 -1.53 4.69 9.81
C THR A 174 -1.04 5.90 10.60
N ALA A 175 -1.28 5.94 11.91
CA ALA A 175 -0.84 7.02 12.79
C ALA A 175 0.69 7.09 12.86
N ASN A 176 1.34 5.94 13.08
CA ASN A 176 2.80 5.85 13.13
C ASN A 176 3.43 6.25 11.79
N ALA A 177 2.93 5.71 10.68
CA ALA A 177 3.49 5.99 9.37
C ALA A 177 3.35 7.46 8.98
N SER A 178 2.17 8.06 9.22
CA SER A 178 1.91 9.48 8.93
C SER A 178 2.73 10.43 9.80
N ALA A 179 2.98 10.06 11.06
CA ALA A 179 3.73 10.89 11.99
C ALA A 179 5.25 10.81 11.78
N ALA A 180 5.76 9.62 11.44
CA ALA A 180 7.20 9.37 11.37
C ALA A 180 7.79 9.57 9.97
N PHE A 181 7.02 9.35 8.88
CA PHE A 181 7.59 9.25 7.54
C PHE A 181 7.03 10.28 6.55
N THR A 182 7.92 10.86 5.76
CA THR A 182 7.56 11.82 4.70
C THR A 182 7.47 11.21 3.31
N THR A 183 8.04 10.01 3.13
CA THR A 183 8.09 9.30 1.86
C THR A 183 7.35 7.97 1.95
N GLN A 184 6.73 7.54 0.84
CA GLN A 184 6.04 6.25 0.78
C GLN A 184 7.02 5.09 0.97
N ASN A 185 8.25 5.25 0.50
CA ASN A 185 9.31 4.27 0.63
C ASN A 185 9.70 4.06 2.09
N ALA A 186 9.86 5.13 2.88
CA ALA A 186 10.13 5.00 4.32
C ALA A 186 8.96 4.35 5.07
N ALA A 187 7.72 4.73 4.76
CA ALA A 187 6.54 4.07 5.33
C ALA A 187 6.44 2.58 4.95
N THR A 188 6.85 2.23 3.73
CA THR A 188 6.91 0.84 3.25
C THR A 188 8.02 0.06 3.96
N ALA A 189 9.21 0.65 4.10
CA ALA A 189 10.33 0.04 4.80
C ALA A 189 9.99 -0.26 6.28
N TYR A 190 9.28 0.65 6.95
CA TYR A 190 8.75 0.41 8.29
C TYR A 190 7.87 -0.85 8.38
N LEU A 191 7.00 -1.08 7.39
CA LEU A 191 6.16 -2.28 7.36
C LEU A 191 6.96 -3.55 7.02
N ILE A 192 8.00 -3.43 6.19
CA ILE A 192 8.92 -4.53 5.91
C ILE A 192 9.63 -4.94 7.20
N GLU A 193 10.18 -3.99 7.96
CA GLU A 193 10.84 -4.28 9.24
C GLU A 193 9.87 -4.90 10.25
N LEU A 194 8.62 -4.44 10.28
CA LEU A 194 7.56 -5.05 11.09
C LEU A 194 7.35 -6.53 10.69
N LEU A 195 7.28 -6.83 9.40
CA LEU A 195 7.12 -8.19 8.88
C LEU A 195 8.34 -9.06 9.19
N GLU A 196 9.55 -8.56 9.00
CA GLU A 196 10.79 -9.26 9.32
C GLU A 196 10.91 -9.56 10.81
N LYS A 197 10.47 -8.65 11.67
CA LYS A 197 10.36 -8.89 13.12
C LYS A 197 9.38 -10.03 13.46
N TYR A 198 8.31 -10.19 12.67
CA TYR A 198 7.40 -11.33 12.78
C TYR A 198 7.92 -12.61 12.11
N GLY A 199 9.17 -12.60 11.62
CA GLY A 199 9.83 -13.76 11.03
C GLY A 199 9.48 -14.00 9.57
N TYR A 200 8.93 -13.01 8.87
CA TYR A 200 8.80 -13.06 7.42
C TYR A 200 10.15 -12.80 6.74
N VAL A 201 10.39 -13.46 5.61
CA VAL A 201 11.59 -13.25 4.79
C VAL A 201 11.19 -12.87 3.36
N PRO A 202 12.02 -12.13 2.60
CA PRO A 202 11.67 -11.76 1.23
C PRO A 202 11.50 -13.00 0.35
N ASP A 203 10.47 -12.98 -0.48
CA ASP A 203 10.16 -14.03 -1.44
C ASP A 203 11.15 -14.03 -2.60
N VAL A 204 11.37 -15.21 -3.21
CA VAL A 204 12.31 -15.37 -4.33
C VAL A 204 11.76 -14.63 -5.55
N GLY A 205 12.50 -13.62 -6.02
CA GLY A 205 12.08 -12.76 -7.12
C GLY A 205 11.27 -11.53 -6.69
N SER A 206 11.08 -11.32 -5.38
CA SER A 206 10.59 -10.05 -4.86
C SER A 206 11.59 -8.92 -5.17
N LEU A 207 11.06 -7.70 -5.35
CA LEU A 207 11.90 -6.51 -5.42
C LEU A 207 12.65 -6.34 -4.09
N PRO A 208 13.91 -5.86 -4.11
CA PRO A 208 14.62 -5.54 -2.88
C PRO A 208 13.81 -4.50 -2.08
N ALA A 209 14.01 -4.49 -0.76
CA ALA A 209 13.44 -3.47 0.09
C ALA A 209 13.72 -2.05 -0.48
N PRO A 210 12.78 -1.10 -0.34
CA PRO A 210 12.93 0.24 -0.88
C PRO A 210 14.24 0.86 -0.38
N LEU A 211 14.98 1.50 -1.29
CA LEU A 211 16.13 2.29 -0.90
C LEU A 211 15.66 3.50 -0.10
N ILE A 212 15.98 3.51 1.18
CA ILE A 212 15.75 4.63 2.11
C ILE A 212 17.09 5.25 2.50
N SER A 213 17.08 6.54 2.81
CA SER A 213 18.27 7.22 3.34
C SER A 213 18.63 6.71 4.74
N SER A 214 19.89 6.89 5.17
CA SER A 214 20.33 6.53 6.52
C SER A 214 19.53 7.24 7.61
N ASP A 215 19.10 8.47 7.33
CA ASP A 215 18.30 9.26 8.26
C ASP A 215 16.87 8.72 8.37
N GLU A 216 16.29 8.24 7.26
CA GLU A 216 14.99 7.56 7.26
C GLU A 216 15.04 6.21 7.98
N ALA A 217 16.09 5.43 7.77
CA ALA A 217 16.29 4.16 8.47
C ALA A 217 16.41 4.37 9.99
N ALA A 218 17.11 5.42 10.42
CA ALA A 218 17.24 5.75 11.84
C ALA A 218 15.91 6.19 12.51
N MET A 219 14.91 6.60 11.73
CA MET A 219 13.57 6.94 12.23
C MET A 219 12.69 5.71 12.48
N ILE A 220 13.07 4.53 11.94
CA ILE A 220 12.36 3.29 12.22
C ILE A 220 12.84 2.76 13.57
N ASP A 221 12.18 3.20 14.64
CA ASP A 221 12.46 2.76 16.00
C ASP A 221 11.62 1.54 16.38
N ALA A 222 12.19 0.64 17.17
CA ALA A 222 11.53 -0.55 17.68
C ALA A 222 10.29 -0.24 18.55
N SER A 223 10.21 0.98 19.09
CA SER A 223 9.06 1.49 19.84
C SER A 223 7.80 1.71 18.97
N LEU A 224 7.97 1.81 17.64
CA LEU A 224 6.86 1.95 16.69
C LEU A 224 6.16 0.62 16.41
N PHE A 225 6.71 -0.50 16.86
CA PHE A 225 6.09 -1.80 16.68
C PHE A 225 5.10 -2.10 17.82
N PRO A 226 3.94 -2.71 17.52
CA PRO A 226 3.03 -3.14 18.57
C PRO A 226 3.77 -4.04 19.56
N VAL A 227 3.65 -3.74 20.86
CA VAL A 227 4.21 -4.60 21.91
C VAL A 227 3.39 -5.89 21.91
N GLU A 228 4.04 -7.03 21.68
CA GLU A 228 3.39 -8.33 21.85
C GLU A 228 3.05 -8.51 23.33
N ILE A 229 1.77 -8.33 23.69
CA ILE A 229 1.28 -8.72 25.01
C ILE A 229 1.18 -10.25 24.99
N HIS A 230 2.31 -10.91 25.24
CA HIS A 230 2.33 -12.34 25.52
C HIS A 230 1.55 -12.60 26.82
N GLY A 231 0.32 -13.09 26.69
CA GLY A 231 -0.38 -13.88 27.69
C GLY A 231 -0.61 -13.25 29.06
N GLN A 232 -1.68 -12.47 29.19
CA GLN A 232 -2.44 -12.40 30.44
C GLN A 232 -3.77 -13.12 30.23
N GLY A 233 -3.76 -14.44 30.47
CA GLY A 233 -5.01 -15.18 30.62
C GLY A 233 -5.80 -14.59 31.80
N PRO A 234 -7.14 -14.59 31.75
CA PRO A 234 -7.94 -14.13 32.88
C PRO A 234 -7.62 -15.02 34.09
N ALA A 235 -7.29 -14.38 35.21
CA ALA A 235 -7.31 -15.03 36.50
C ALA A 235 -8.73 -15.58 36.72
N GLN A 236 -8.84 -16.91 36.80
CA GLN A 236 -10.05 -17.56 37.28
C GLN A 236 -10.05 -17.42 38.80
N ASP A 237 -10.96 -16.59 39.31
CA ASP A 237 -11.49 -16.70 40.67
C ASP A 237 -12.78 -17.53 40.63
#